data_AF-A0A2A5RXM3-F1
#
_entry.id   AF-A0A2A5RXM3-F1
#
_cell.length_a   1.000
_cell.length_b   1.000
_cell.length_c   1.000
_cell.angle_alpha   90.00
_cell.angle_beta   90.00
_cell.angle_gamma   90.00
#
_symmetry.space_group_name_H-M   'P 1'
#
loop_
_entity.id
_entity.type
_entity.pdbx_description
1 polymer ?
#
loop_
_entity_poly.entity_id
_entity_poly.type
_entity_poly.pdbx_seq_one_letter_code
_entity_poly.pdbx_strand_id
1 'polypeptide(L)'
;MTNKTTFLPLGSIIVLKQTTQKLIIITRGMLVEENYYDYGAFLYPQGLIEDSLVYFNEEQISKVMFHGFTDDDDTLFISYIDAAIERRNSEIEAKKDIDDGVKQATALEAVEEEDLFASIRDLAD
;
A
#
# COMPACT_ATOMS: atom_id res chain seq x y z
N MET A 1 10.73 -0.63 -13.83
CA MET A 1 11.70 -1.40 -13.04
C MET A 1 10.96 -1.84 -11.80
N THR A 2 10.50 -3.08 -11.74
CA THR A 2 9.84 -3.63 -10.55
C THR A 2 10.89 -3.72 -9.45
N ASN A 3 10.81 -2.83 -8.48
CA ASN A 3 11.65 -2.90 -7.28
C ASN A 3 11.21 -4.15 -6.53
N LYS A 4 12.02 -5.21 -6.63
CA LYS A 4 11.84 -6.41 -5.82
C LYS A 4 12.12 -6.03 -4.37
N THR A 5 11.07 -5.86 -3.57
CA THR A 5 11.21 -5.57 -2.14
C THR A 5 11.80 -6.80 -1.47
N THR A 6 13.05 -6.70 -1.02
CA THR A 6 13.68 -7.79 -0.28
C THR A 6 13.15 -7.74 1.15
N PHE A 7 12.21 -8.63 1.48
CA PHE A 7 11.69 -8.71 2.85
C PHE A 7 12.72 -9.27 3.82
N LEU A 8 12.75 -8.74 5.04
CA LEU A 8 13.53 -9.32 6.13
C LEU A 8 12.98 -10.70 6.54
N PRO A 9 13.86 -11.65 6.91
CA PRO A 9 13.51 -12.94 7.52
C PRO A 9 12.53 -12.81 8.70
N LEU A 10 11.58 -13.72 8.85
CA LEU A 10 10.76 -13.79 10.07
C LEU A 10 11.64 -14.08 11.29
N GLY A 11 11.30 -13.50 12.43
CA GLY A 11 12.13 -13.53 13.62
C GLY A 11 13.30 -12.53 13.62
N SER A 12 13.45 -11.71 12.57
CA SER A 12 14.39 -10.60 12.58
C SER A 12 14.05 -9.62 13.71
N ILE A 13 15.07 -9.18 14.44
CA ILE A 13 14.92 -8.18 15.51
C ILE A 13 15.36 -6.84 14.97
N ILE A 14 14.48 -5.84 15.04
CA ILE A 14 14.69 -4.52 14.47
C ILE A 14 14.41 -3.41 15.47
N VAL A 15 14.81 -2.18 15.11
CA VAL A 15 14.47 -0.93 15.79
C VAL A 15 14.00 0.06 14.73
N LEU A 16 12.88 0.75 14.96
CA LEU A 16 12.33 1.78 14.05
C LEU A 16 12.94 3.17 14.33
N LYS A 17 12.90 4.08 13.35
CA LYS A 17 13.54 5.43 13.41
C LYS A 17 13.15 6.31 14.60
N GLN A 18 11.99 6.10 15.20
CA GLN A 18 11.45 6.95 16.28
C GLN A 18 11.34 6.23 17.64
N THR A 19 11.83 5.00 17.74
CA THR A 19 11.76 4.20 18.97
C THR A 19 13.12 3.62 19.30
N THR A 20 13.35 3.36 20.58
CA THR A 20 14.50 2.56 21.04
C THR A 20 14.08 1.12 21.37
N GLN A 21 12.77 0.84 21.34
CA GLN A 21 12.24 -0.48 21.64
C GLN A 21 12.51 -1.44 20.48
N LYS A 22 12.93 -2.65 20.83
CA LYS A 22 13.15 -3.72 19.88
C LYS A 22 11.82 -4.35 19.50
N LEU A 23 11.67 -4.67 18.23
CA LEU A 23 10.55 -5.40 17.68
C LEU A 23 11.04 -6.70 17.03
N ILE A 24 10.23 -7.74 17.07
CA ILE A 24 10.46 -9.00 16.34
C ILE A 24 9.43 -9.13 15.23
N ILE A 25 9.89 -9.25 13.99
CA ILE A 25 9.03 -9.41 12.81
C ILE A 25 8.38 -10.79 12.84
N ILE A 26 7.05 -10.83 12.74
CA ILE A 26 6.27 -12.07 12.77
C ILE A 26 5.39 -12.29 11.53
N THR A 27 5.19 -11.27 10.71
CA THR A 27 4.40 -11.36 9.48
C THR A 27 4.88 -10.35 8.45
N ARG A 28 4.59 -10.61 7.17
CA ARG A 28 4.95 -9.80 6.01
C ARG A 28 3.73 -9.56 5.12
N GLY A 29 3.70 -8.44 4.41
CA GLY A 29 2.68 -8.14 3.40
C GLY A 29 1.27 -8.10 3.96
N MET A 30 1.07 -7.30 5.01
CA MET A 30 -0.21 -7.19 5.72
C MET A 30 -1.12 -6.16 5.04
N LEU A 31 -2.40 -6.50 4.86
CA LEU A 31 -3.45 -5.56 4.45
C LEU A 31 -4.37 -5.29 5.64
N VAL A 32 -4.34 -4.06 6.16
CA VAL A 32 -5.10 -3.63 7.33
C VAL A 32 -5.89 -2.39 6.95
N GLU A 33 -7.23 -2.46 7.04
CA GLU A 33 -8.12 -1.33 6.72
C GLU A 33 -7.77 -0.67 5.38
N GLU A 34 -7.58 -1.51 4.33
CA GLU A 34 -7.20 -1.11 2.97
C GLU A 34 -5.75 -0.60 2.78
N ASN A 35 -5.02 -0.37 3.87
CA ASN A 35 -3.61 0.03 3.85
C ASN A 35 -2.70 -1.20 3.82
N TYR A 36 -1.69 -1.15 2.97
CA TYR A 36 -0.67 -2.18 2.86
C TYR A 36 0.53 -1.82 3.74
N TYR A 37 1.04 -2.81 4.48
CA TYR A 37 2.23 -2.70 5.32
C TYR A 37 3.19 -3.84 5.01
N ASP A 38 4.49 -3.53 4.91
CA ASP A 38 5.51 -4.54 4.64
C ASP A 38 5.60 -5.58 5.76
N TYR A 39 5.46 -5.14 7.02
CA TYR A 39 5.67 -5.98 8.20
C TYR A 39 4.62 -5.81 9.28
N GLY A 40 4.43 -6.88 10.06
CA GLY A 40 3.86 -6.84 11.39
C GLY A 40 4.82 -7.42 12.42
N ALA A 41 4.91 -6.81 13.59
CA ALA A 41 5.83 -7.21 14.64
C ALA A 41 5.24 -7.10 16.05
N PHE A 42 5.82 -7.84 16.98
CA PHE A 42 5.59 -7.71 18.42
C PHE A 42 6.78 -7.07 19.13
N LEU A 43 6.53 -6.59 20.35
CA LEU A 43 7.56 -6.13 21.27
C LEU A 43 8.54 -7.26 21.60
N TYR A 44 9.84 -6.97 21.59
CA TYR A 44 10.88 -7.88 22.06
C TYR A 44 11.53 -7.34 23.35
N PRO A 45 11.68 -8.15 24.42
CA PRO A 45 11.45 -9.61 24.50
C PRO A 45 10.03 -10.01 24.96
N GLN A 46 9.10 -9.06 25.11
CA GLN A 46 7.78 -9.30 25.70
C GLN A 46 6.91 -10.29 24.91
N GLY A 47 7.03 -10.30 23.58
CA GLY A 47 6.20 -11.10 22.69
C GLY A 47 4.79 -10.53 22.55
N LEU A 48 3.83 -11.43 22.36
CA LEU A 48 2.41 -11.11 22.19
C LEU A 48 1.80 -10.59 23.50
N ILE A 49 1.41 -9.33 23.49
CA ILE A 49 0.49 -8.71 24.45
C ILE A 49 -0.78 -8.32 23.67
N GLU A 50 -1.96 -8.34 24.30
CA GLU A 50 -3.19 -7.88 23.65
C GLU A 50 -2.99 -6.52 22.96
N ASP A 51 -3.49 -6.40 21.72
CA ASP A 51 -3.41 -5.22 20.85
C ASP A 51 -2.00 -4.65 20.60
N SER A 52 -0.95 -5.46 20.78
CA SER A 52 0.45 -5.02 20.62
C SER A 52 1.06 -5.23 19.21
N LEU A 53 0.24 -5.63 18.23
CA LEU A 53 0.74 -5.84 16.86
C LEU A 53 1.04 -4.50 16.19
N VAL A 54 2.32 -4.28 15.89
CA VAL A 54 2.81 -3.06 15.25
C VAL A 54 2.99 -3.29 13.76
N TYR A 55 2.33 -2.49 12.93
CA TYR A 55 2.50 -2.49 11.47
C TYR A 55 3.45 -1.37 11.02
N PHE A 56 4.34 -1.67 10.08
CA PHE A 56 5.31 -0.70 9.55
C PHE A 56 5.88 -1.13 8.20
N ASN A 57 6.49 -0.19 7.49
CA ASN A 57 7.18 -0.39 6.22
C ASN A 57 8.70 -0.46 6.40
N GLU A 58 9.40 -1.07 5.44
CA GLU A 58 10.87 -1.20 5.43
C GLU A 58 11.56 0.15 5.65
N GLU A 59 11.04 1.21 5.05
CA GLU A 59 11.58 2.57 5.16
C GLU A 59 11.60 3.13 6.60
N GLN A 60 10.79 2.57 7.51
CA GLN A 60 10.71 3.00 8.90
C GLN A 60 11.76 2.29 9.78
N ILE A 61 12.41 1.24 9.28
CA ILE A 61 13.48 0.54 9.99
C ILE A 61 14.69 1.45 10.10
N SER A 62 15.17 1.64 11.32
CA SER A 62 16.43 2.33 11.59
C SER A 62 17.61 1.38 11.63
N LYS A 63 17.42 0.19 12.21
CA LYS A 63 18.49 -0.78 12.41
C LYS A 63 17.94 -2.20 12.51
N VAL A 64 18.61 -3.13 11.82
CA VAL A 64 18.45 -4.57 12.02
C VAL A 64 19.46 -5.02 13.06
N MET A 65 18.97 -5.53 14.19
CA MET A 65 19.77 -6.03 15.31
C MET A 65 20.10 -7.51 15.17
N PHE A 66 19.22 -8.27 14.51
CA PHE A 66 19.38 -9.69 14.25
C PHE A 66 18.62 -10.04 12.96
N HIS A 67 19.25 -10.82 12.08
CA HIS A 67 18.57 -11.41 10.93
C HIS A 67 17.92 -12.72 11.37
N GLY A 68 16.62 -12.85 11.10
CA GLY A 68 15.85 -14.03 11.41
C GLY A 68 16.21 -15.25 10.55
N PHE A 69 15.36 -16.27 10.63
CA PHE A 69 15.57 -17.52 9.91
C PHE A 69 15.11 -17.43 8.45
N THR A 70 15.90 -17.97 7.54
CA THR A 70 15.60 -18.03 6.10
C THR A 70 16.09 -19.35 5.52
N ASP A 71 15.30 -19.89 4.60
CA ASP A 71 15.55 -21.11 3.85
C ASP A 71 14.85 -21.05 2.47
N ASP A 72 14.79 -22.18 1.78
CA ASP A 72 14.14 -22.26 0.48
C ASP A 72 12.63 -22.00 0.56
N ASP A 73 11.98 -22.43 1.65
CA ASP A 73 10.55 -22.20 1.88
C ASP A 73 10.27 -20.70 2.12
N ASP A 74 11.10 -20.02 2.90
CA ASP A 74 11.06 -18.56 3.09
C ASP A 74 11.18 -17.82 1.75
N THR A 75 12.15 -18.23 0.93
CA THR A 75 12.39 -17.64 -0.40
C THR A 75 11.20 -17.85 -1.33
N LEU A 76 10.61 -19.05 -1.33
CA LEU A 76 9.42 -19.36 -2.11
C LEU A 76 8.22 -18.51 -1.64
N PHE A 77 8.03 -18.37 -0.34
CA PHE A 77 6.93 -17.58 0.20
C PHE A 77 7.05 -16.09 -0.15
N ILE A 78 8.26 -15.53 -0.11
CA ILE A 78 8.52 -14.15 -0.58
C ILE A 78 8.09 -13.98 -2.04
N SER A 79 8.35 -14.96 -2.91
CA SER A 79 7.92 -14.89 -4.31
C SER A 79 6.40 -14.85 -4.49
N TYR A 80 5.65 -15.51 -3.59
CA TYR A 80 4.18 -15.43 -3.60
C TYR A 80 3.67 -14.07 -3.16
N ILE A 81 4.33 -13.44 -2.18
CA ILE A 81 4.02 -12.07 -1.76
C ILE A 81 4.25 -11.11 -2.92
N ASP A 82 5.41 -11.18 -3.58
CA ASP A 82 5.76 -10.34 -4.74
C ASP A 82 4.69 -10.45 -5.83
N ALA A 83 4.32 -11.68 -6.21
CA ALA A 83 3.30 -11.93 -7.23
C ALA A 83 1.90 -11.41 -6.82
N ALA A 84 1.56 -11.48 -5.53
CA ALA A 84 0.30 -10.94 -5.02
C ALA A 84 0.26 -9.41 -5.07
N ILE A 85 1.37 -8.74 -4.73
CA ILE A 85 1.52 -7.28 -4.79
C ILE A 85 1.42 -6.80 -6.24
N GLU A 86 2.10 -7.46 -7.19
CA GLU A 86 2.04 -7.11 -8.61
C GLU A 86 0.62 -7.23 -9.18
N ARG A 87 -0.09 -8.30 -8.82
CA ARG A 87 -1.51 -8.48 -9.20
C ARG A 87 -2.37 -7.34 -8.65
N ARG A 88 -2.24 -7.05 -7.36
CA ARG A 88 -2.99 -5.97 -6.71
C ARG A 88 -2.73 -4.61 -7.35
N ASN A 89 -1.47 -4.28 -7.61
CA ASN A 89 -1.10 -3.01 -8.23
C ASN A 89 -1.71 -2.89 -9.64
N SER A 90 -1.70 -3.99 -10.40
CA SER A 90 -2.31 -4.02 -11.74
C SER A 90 -3.83 -3.81 -11.69
N GLU A 91 -4.52 -4.39 -10.70
CA GLU A 91 -5.95 -4.20 -10.47
C GLU A 91 -6.29 -2.76 -10.02
N ILE A 92 -5.43 -2.13 -9.22
CA ILE A 92 -5.59 -0.74 -8.79
C ILE A 92 -5.44 0.21 -9.98
N GLU A 93 -4.41 0.03 -10.81
CA GLU A 93 -4.19 0.87 -12.00
C GLU A 93 -5.33 0.70 -13.01
N ALA A 94 -5.78 -0.53 -13.27
CA ALA A 94 -6.94 -0.76 -14.14
C ALA A 94 -8.23 -0.09 -13.63
N LYS A 95 -8.42 0.01 -12.31
CA LYS A 95 -9.57 0.73 -11.73
C LYS A 95 -9.43 2.24 -11.82
N LYS A 96 -8.22 2.80 -11.74
CA LYS A 96 -7.97 4.23 -11.93
C LYS A 96 -8.21 4.64 -13.38
N ASP A 97 -7.75 3.86 -14.35
CA ASP A 97 -7.98 4.13 -15.78
C ASP A 97 -9.48 4.19 -16.13
N ILE A 98 -10.29 3.37 -15.46
CA ILE A 98 -11.75 3.38 -15.60
C ILE A 98 -12.36 4.63 -14.95
N ASP A 99 -11.95 4.98 -13.72
CA ASP A 99 -12.49 6.16 -13.00
C ASP A 99 -12.11 7.49 -13.70
N ASP A 100 -10.88 7.61 -14.19
CA ASP A 100 -10.41 8.79 -14.94
C ASP A 100 -11.07 8.90 -16.32
N GLY A 101 -11.29 7.76 -17.00
CA GLY A 101 -12.04 7.70 -18.27
C GLY A 101 -13.51 8.09 -18.12
N VAL A 102 -14.17 7.67 -17.03
CA VAL A 102 -15.56 8.05 -16.72
C VAL A 102 -15.67 9.54 -16.40
N LYS A 103 -14.73 10.09 -15.61
CA LYS A 103 -14.68 11.53 -15.30
C LYS A 103 -14.48 12.39 -16.56
N GLN A 104 -13.60 11.98 -17.48
CA GLN A 104 -13.42 12.67 -18.76
C GLN A 104 -14.67 12.61 -19.64
N ALA A 105 -15.33 11.45 -19.76
CA ALA A 105 -16.56 11.31 -20.54
C ALA A 105 -17.68 12.22 -20.01
N THR A 106 -17.88 12.28 -18.68
CA THR A 106 -18.88 13.19 -18.08
C THR A 106 -18.52 14.68 -18.22
N ALA A 107 -17.23 15.01 -18.30
CA ALA A 107 -16.79 16.40 -18.54
C ALA A 107 -16.97 16.83 -20.00
N LEU A 108 -16.89 15.89 -20.95
CA LEU A 108 -17.17 16.13 -22.37
C LEU A 108 -18.67 16.30 -22.66
N GLU A 109 -19.53 15.53 -21.97
CA GLU A 109 -20.99 15.67 -22.10
C GLU A 109 -21.55 16.95 -21.45
N ALA A 110 -20.78 17.64 -20.60
CA ALA A 110 -21.18 18.87 -19.91
C ALA A 110 -20.81 20.17 -20.66
N VAL A 111 -20.36 20.11 -21.92
CA VAL A 111 -19.92 21.28 -22.70
C VAL A 111 -20.89 21.69 -23.83
N GLU A 112 -21.98 20.97 -24.07
CA GLU A 112 -22.99 21.37 -25.09
C GLU A 112 -24.36 21.80 -24.52
N GLU A 113 -24.35 22.70 -23.54
CA GLU A 113 -25.47 23.64 -23.35
C GLU A 113 -24.95 25.08 -23.51
N GLU A 114 -24.45 25.40 -24.71
CA GLU A 114 -24.46 26.80 -25.15
C GLU A 114 -25.93 27.24 -25.24
N ASP A 115 -26.29 28.17 -24.35
CA ASP A 115 -27.61 28.72 -24.12
C ASP A 115 -28.35 29.06 -25.43
N LEU A 116 -29.18 28.12 -25.91
CA LEU A 116 -29.89 28.19 -27.19
C LEU A 116 -30.87 29.37 -27.28
N PHE A 117 -31.15 30.02 -26.14
CA PHE A 117 -32.09 31.13 -26.01
C PHE A 117 -31.42 32.51 -25.96
N ALA A 118 -30.08 32.59 -26.05
CA ALA A 118 -29.37 33.87 -26.07
C ALA A 118 -29.86 34.81 -27.18
N SER A 119 -30.29 34.26 -28.32
CA SER A 119 -30.82 35.03 -29.46
C SER A 119 -32.26 35.55 -29.29
N ILE A 120 -33.01 35.07 -28.30
CA ILE A 120 -34.40 35.51 -28.06
C ILE A 120 -34.45 36.68 -27.06
N ARG A 121 -33.39 36.89 -26.28
CA ARG A 121 -33.32 37.96 -25.27
C ARG A 121 -33.10 39.35 -25.87
N ASP A 122 -32.49 39.43 -27.05
CA ASP A 122 -32.15 40.70 -27.74
C ASP A 122 -33.29 41.25 -28.63
N LEU A 123 -34.49 40.66 -28.61
CA LEU A 123 -35.65 41.14 -29.37
C LEU A 123 -36.72 41.86 -28.52
N ALA A 124 -36.46 42.05 -27.23
CA ALA A 124 -37.41 42.66 -26.30
C ALA A 124 -37.02 44.07 -25.80
N ASP A 125 -35.97 44.69 -26.35
CA ASP A 125 -35.62 46.10 -26.10
C ASP A 125 -35.51 46.91 -27.41
#